data_AF-A0A3D0PYA6-F1
#
_entry.id   AF-A0A3D0PYA6-F1
#
_cell.length_a   1.000
_cell.length_b   1.000
_cell.length_c   1.000
_cell.angle_alpha   90.00
_cell.angle_beta   90.00
_cell.angle_gamma   90.00
#
_symmetry.space_group_name_H-M   'P 1'
#
loop_
_entity.id
_entity.type
_entity.pdbx_description
1 polymer ?
#
loop_
_entity_poly.entity_id
_entity_poly.type
_entity_poly.pdbx_seq_one_letter_code
_entity_poly.pdbx_strand_id
1 'polypeptide(L)'
;MQQPQAKGHQHHGHALAGILGPAFVAAVAYVDPGNVAANITSGATYGYLLVWVLVLANCMSVLIQYQSAKLGIVTGRSLPEILGERLGDAGRYMFFMQAEVIAIATDLAEVIGGAIALKLLFGLPLFVG
;
A
#
# COMPACT_ATOMS: atom_id res chain seq x y z
N MET A 1 20.77 -53.01 14.09
CA MET A 1 21.06 -51.67 14.63
C MET A 1 20.68 -50.65 13.55
N GLN A 2 19.45 -50.13 13.55
CA GLN A 2 19.02 -49.06 12.64
C GLN A 2 18.72 -47.83 13.50
N GLN A 3 19.54 -46.79 13.38
CA GLN A 3 19.33 -45.50 14.05
C GLN A 3 18.22 -44.71 13.32
N PRO A 4 17.29 -44.03 14.01
CA PRO A 4 16.29 -43.19 13.37
C PRO A 4 16.82 -41.77 13.09
N GLN A 5 16.77 -41.42 11.81
CA GLN A 5 16.57 -40.10 11.18
C GLN A 5 16.60 -38.85 12.11
N ALA A 6 17.63 -38.04 11.96
CA ALA A 6 17.70 -36.68 12.48
C ALA A 6 16.75 -35.76 11.70
N LYS A 7 15.76 -35.17 12.38
CA LYS A 7 14.90 -34.10 11.84
C LYS A 7 15.76 -32.87 11.52
N GLY A 8 15.88 -32.56 10.23
CA GLY A 8 16.46 -31.31 9.76
C GLY A 8 15.62 -30.12 10.23
N HIS A 9 16.20 -29.30 11.11
CA HIS A 9 15.73 -27.96 11.39
C HIS A 9 16.09 -27.06 10.21
N GLN A 10 15.20 -26.91 9.23
CA GLN A 10 15.43 -26.01 8.10
C GLN A 10 14.18 -25.20 7.75
N HIS A 11 14.41 -23.91 7.47
CA HIS A 11 13.53 -22.91 6.81
C HIS A 11 12.62 -21.98 7.64
N HIS A 12 13.15 -21.26 8.64
CA HIS A 12 12.49 -20.04 9.15
C HIS A 12 12.97 -18.73 8.48
N GLY A 13 14.15 -18.70 7.86
CA GLY A 13 14.71 -17.47 7.26
C GLY A 13 14.09 -17.09 5.90
N HIS A 14 13.78 -18.07 5.05
CA HIS A 14 13.22 -17.82 3.71
C HIS A 14 11.74 -17.41 3.72
N ALA A 15 10.99 -17.81 4.76
CA ALA A 15 9.58 -17.46 4.90
C ALA A 15 9.38 -15.97 5.26
N LEU A 16 10.24 -15.42 6.13
CA LEU A 16 10.19 -14.00 6.48
C LEU A 16 10.53 -13.12 5.26
N ALA A 17 11.57 -13.46 4.50
CA ALA A 17 11.93 -12.74 3.28
C ALA A 17 10.80 -12.71 2.22
N GLY A 18 10.04 -13.81 2.08
CA GLY A 18 8.92 -13.88 1.14
C GLY A 18 7.71 -13.02 1.53
N ILE A 19 7.48 -12.77 2.82
CA ILE A 19 6.35 -11.96 3.32
C ILE A 19 6.71 -10.47 3.37
N LEU A 20 7.99 -10.14 3.48
CA LEU A 20 8.46 -8.75 3.48
C LEU A 20 8.19 -8.03 2.15
N GLY A 21 8.18 -8.74 1.01
CA GLY A 21 7.90 -8.14 -0.30
C GLY A 21 6.53 -7.46 -0.38
N PRO A 22 5.42 -8.19 -0.17
CA PRO A 22 4.08 -7.60 -0.14
C PRO A 22 3.91 -6.51 0.92
N ALA A 23 4.50 -6.68 2.11
CA ALA A 23 4.45 -5.69 3.17
C ALA A 23 5.17 -4.38 2.78
N PHE A 24 6.31 -4.48 2.11
CA PHE A 24 7.06 -3.32 1.61
C PHE A 24 6.28 -2.57 0.53
N VAL A 25 5.71 -3.28 -0.45
CA VAL A 25 4.88 -2.67 -1.50
C VAL A 25 3.70 -1.90 -0.90
N ALA A 26 3.02 -2.48 0.10
CA ALA A 26 1.93 -1.81 0.79
C ALA A 26 2.42 -0.58 1.59
N ALA A 27 3.59 -0.66 2.23
CA ALA A 27 4.15 0.46 2.99
C ALA A 27 4.56 1.64 2.10
N VAL A 28 5.11 1.39 0.90
CA VAL A 28 5.51 2.46 -0.05
C VAL A 28 4.33 3.34 -0.44
N ALA A 29 3.14 2.76 -0.60
CA ALA A 29 1.92 3.53 -0.89
C ALA A 29 1.54 4.54 0.21
N TYR A 30 2.05 4.40 1.44
CA TYR A 30 1.84 5.39 2.52
C TYR A 30 2.86 6.52 2.53
N VAL A 31 3.96 6.36 1.80
CA VAL A 31 5.04 7.37 1.72
C VAL A 31 5.09 8.02 0.34
N ASP A 32 3.96 7.95 -0.38
CA ASP A 32 3.80 8.54 -1.69
C ASP A 32 3.90 10.08 -1.64
N PRO A 33 4.24 10.74 -2.76
CA PRO A 33 4.37 12.18 -2.80
C PRO A 33 3.08 12.91 -2.41
N GLY A 34 1.90 12.32 -2.66
CA GLY A 34 0.61 12.87 -2.28
C GLY A 34 0.44 13.00 -0.77
N ASN A 35 0.66 11.90 -0.03
CA ASN A 35 0.57 11.94 1.43
C ASN A 35 1.65 12.83 2.05
N VAL A 36 2.86 12.82 1.51
CA VAL A 36 3.95 13.71 1.95
C VAL A 36 3.56 15.19 1.76
N ALA A 37 3.05 15.56 0.59
CA ALA A 37 2.63 16.94 0.31
C ALA A 37 1.48 17.40 1.22
N ALA A 38 0.49 16.54 1.47
CA ALA A 38 -0.64 16.83 2.35
C ALA A 38 -0.19 17.01 3.81
N ASN A 39 0.71 16.15 4.29
CA ASN A 39 1.25 16.23 5.66
C ASN A 39 2.16 17.44 5.89
N ILE A 40 2.99 17.79 4.90
CA ILE A 40 3.82 19.00 4.97
C ILE A 40 2.95 20.26 4.96
N THR A 41 1.96 20.33 4.06
CA THR A 41 1.06 21.49 3.96
C THR A 41 0.24 21.67 5.24
N SER A 42 -0.27 20.56 5.80
CA SER A 42 -1.04 20.59 7.02
C SER A 42 -0.19 20.94 8.24
N GLY A 43 1.06 20.45 8.31
CA GLY A 43 2.03 20.82 9.33
C GLY A 43 2.46 22.29 9.24
N ALA A 44 2.63 22.83 8.04
CA ALA A 44 2.93 24.25 7.84
C ALA A 44 1.77 25.18 8.26
N THR A 45 0.53 24.71 8.08
CA THR A 45 -0.68 25.50 8.39
C THR A 45 -1.11 25.37 9.84
N TYR A 46 -1.08 24.16 10.41
CA TYR A 46 -1.65 23.82 11.71
C TYR A 46 -0.60 23.39 12.76
N GLY A 47 0.68 23.40 12.41
CA GLY A 47 1.75 22.91 13.29
C GLY A 47 1.54 21.46 13.70
N TYR A 48 1.75 21.15 14.98
CA TYR A 48 1.60 19.80 15.52
C TYR A 48 0.16 19.38 15.84
N LEU A 49 -0.84 20.23 15.57
CA LEU A 49 -2.23 19.99 15.96
C LEU A 49 -2.81 18.70 15.34
N LEU A 50 -2.37 18.33 14.13
CA LEU A 50 -2.89 17.18 13.39
C LEU A 50 -2.10 15.88 13.60
N VAL A 51 -1.05 15.89 14.42
CA VAL A 51 -0.22 14.69 14.66
C VAL A 51 -1.04 13.54 15.26
N TRP A 52 -1.96 13.81 16.18
CA TRP A 52 -2.82 12.76 16.74
C TRP A 52 -3.74 12.14 15.69
N VAL A 53 -4.23 12.94 14.73
CA VAL A 53 -5.03 12.47 13.60
C VAL A 53 -4.19 11.54 12.71
N LEU A 54 -2.95 11.93 12.43
CA LEU A 54 -2.00 11.13 11.64
C LEU A 54 -1.73 9.76 12.29
N VAL A 55 -1.55 9.73 13.61
CA VAL A 55 -1.35 8.48 14.37
C VAL A 55 -2.58 7.59 14.27
N LEU A 56 -3.78 8.14 14.51
CA LEU A 56 -5.02 7.37 14.39
C LEU A 56 -5.25 6.85 12.96
N ALA A 57 -4.98 7.66 11.95
CA ALA A 57 -5.07 7.26 10.55
C ALA A 57 -4.12 6.09 10.23
N ASN A 58 -2.89 6.11 10.75
CA ASN A 58 -1.93 5.01 10.61
C ASN A 58 -2.40 3.74 11.34
N CYS A 59 -2.94 3.86 12.56
CA CYS A 59 -3.50 2.71 13.28
C CYS A 59 -4.65 2.05 12.48
N MET A 60 -5.55 2.85 11.92
CA MET A 60 -6.65 2.35 11.09
C MET A 60 -6.15 1.72 9.80
N SER A 61 -5.14 2.32 9.17
CA SER A 61 -4.46 1.79 7.98
C SER A 61 -3.91 0.38 8.22
N VAL A 62 -3.16 0.17 9.32
CA VAL A 62 -2.59 -1.13 9.68
C VAL A 62 -3.70 -2.17 9.85
N LEU A 63 -4.81 -1.80 10.50
CA LEU A 63 -5.96 -2.69 10.66
C LEU A 63 -6.57 -3.10 9.31
N ILE A 64 -6.77 -2.14 8.39
CA ILE A 64 -7.34 -2.40 7.07
C ILE A 64 -6.42 -3.29 6.22
N GLN A 65 -5.12 -2.99 6.21
CA GLN A 65 -4.12 -3.79 5.49
C GLN A 65 -4.04 -5.21 6.06
N TYR A 66 -4.05 -5.35 7.39
CA TYR A 66 -4.05 -6.65 8.04
C TYR A 66 -5.27 -7.49 7.63
N GLN A 67 -6.46 -6.90 7.64
CA GLN A 67 -7.68 -7.60 7.25
C GLN A 67 -7.68 -7.97 5.75
N SER A 68 -7.15 -7.11 4.89
CA SER A 68 -7.01 -7.38 3.45
C SER A 68 -6.02 -8.52 3.19
N ALA A 69 -4.87 -8.50 3.87
CA ALA A 69 -3.87 -9.56 3.79
C ALA A 69 -4.42 -10.89 4.34
N LYS A 70 -5.09 -10.86 5.49
CA LYS A 70 -5.70 -12.04 6.10
C LYS A 70 -6.77 -12.64 5.19
N LEU A 71 -7.61 -11.81 4.57
CA LEU A 71 -8.61 -12.27 3.60
C LEU A 71 -7.93 -13.02 2.45
N GLY A 72 -6.90 -12.42 1.84
CA GLY A 72 -6.15 -13.03 0.74
C GLY A 72 -5.48 -14.35 1.13
N ILE A 73 -4.86 -14.40 2.30
CA ILE A 73 -4.16 -15.60 2.81
C ILE A 73 -5.16 -16.73 3.12
N VAL A 74 -6.28 -16.43 3.78
CA VAL A 74 -7.25 -17.44 4.22
C VAL A 74 -8.10 -17.97 3.06
N THR A 75 -8.48 -17.10 2.12
CA THR A 75 -9.36 -17.47 1.01
C THR A 75 -8.61 -17.88 -0.27
N GLY A 76 -7.32 -17.52 -0.38
CA GLY A 76 -6.54 -17.70 -1.61
C GLY A 76 -6.97 -16.77 -2.75
N ARG A 77 -7.77 -15.74 -2.46
CA ARG A 77 -8.44 -14.89 -3.44
C ARG A 77 -8.31 -13.42 -3.10
N SER A 78 -8.30 -12.58 -4.12
CA SER A 78 -8.24 -11.13 -3.93
C SER A 78 -9.59 -10.56 -3.46
N LEU A 79 -9.57 -9.39 -2.78
CA LEU A 79 -10.80 -8.70 -2.37
C LEU A 79 -11.73 -8.40 -3.56
N PRO A 80 -11.25 -7.92 -4.73
CA PRO A 80 -12.08 -7.72 -5.92
C PRO A 80 -12.74 -9.00 -6.45
N GLU A 81 -12.07 -10.15 -6.38
CA GLU A 81 -12.65 -11.43 -6.80
C GLU A 81 -13.83 -11.84 -5.93
N ILE A 82 -13.66 -11.76 -4.60
CA ILE A 82 -14.70 -12.10 -3.64
C ILE A 82 -15.89 -11.14 -3.77
N LEU A 83 -15.59 -9.85 -3.95
CA LEU A 83 -16.62 -8.84 -4.14
C LEU A 83 -17.35 -9.04 -5.48
N GLY A 84 -16.62 -9.47 -6.52
CA GLY A 84 -17.14 -9.83 -7.83
C GLY A 84 -18.16 -10.96 -7.80
N GLU A 85 -18.02 -11.94 -6.91
CA GLU A 85 -19.01 -13.01 -6.76
C GLU A 85 -20.22 -12.61 -5.92
N ARG A 86 -20.06 -11.65 -5.01
CA ARG A 86 -21.13 -11.21 -4.10
C ARG A 86 -21.98 -10.09 -4.68
N LEU A 87 -21.43 -9.28 -5.58
CA LEU A 87 -22.14 -8.18 -6.23
C LEU A 87 -22.78 -8.64 -7.54
N GLY A 88 -23.97 -8.14 -7.84
CA GLY A 88 -24.57 -8.26 -9.19
C GLY A 88 -23.78 -7.44 -10.21
N ASP A 89 -24.04 -7.66 -11.50
CA ASP A 89 -23.24 -7.12 -12.61
C ASP A 89 -23.02 -5.60 -12.52
N ALA A 90 -24.08 -4.83 -12.23
CA ALA A 90 -23.97 -3.38 -12.06
C ALA A 90 -23.00 -2.97 -10.93
N GLY A 91 -23.06 -3.66 -9.77
CA GLY A 91 -22.17 -3.37 -8.64
C GLY A 91 -20.71 -3.70 -8.93
N ARG A 92 -20.45 -4.76 -9.71
CA ARG A 92 -19.10 -5.13 -10.15
C ARG A 92 -18.50 -4.06 -11.04
N TYR A 93 -19.25 -3.56 -12.03
CA TYR A 93 -18.78 -2.48 -12.90
C TYR A 93 -18.56 -1.18 -12.14
N MET A 94 -19.46 -0.82 -11.22
CA MET A 94 -19.26 0.38 -10.38
C MET A 94 -18.01 0.29 -9.51
N PHE A 95 -17.78 -0.87 -8.87
CA PHE A 95 -16.58 -1.10 -8.07
C PHE A 95 -15.30 -1.04 -8.92
N PHE A 96 -15.32 -1.65 -10.11
CA PHE A 96 -14.21 -1.59 -11.05
C PHE A 96 -13.90 -0.15 -11.46
N MET A 97 -14.92 0.62 -11.87
CA MET A 97 -14.74 2.03 -12.26
C MET A 97 -14.20 2.86 -11.09
N GLN A 98 -14.69 2.63 -9.87
CA GLN A 98 -14.18 3.30 -8.69
C GLN A 98 -12.70 2.97 -8.44
N ALA A 99 -12.34 1.69 -8.48
CA ALA A 99 -10.96 1.26 -8.29
C ALA A 99 -10.02 1.87 -9.34
N GLU A 100 -10.45 1.91 -10.60
CA GLU A 100 -9.71 2.51 -11.70
C GLU A 100 -9.48 4.01 -11.49
N VAL A 101 -10.52 4.76 -11.11
CA VAL A 101 -10.41 6.20 -10.83
C VAL A 101 -9.45 6.46 -9.68
N ILE A 102 -9.49 5.64 -8.62
CA ILE A 102 -8.56 5.77 -7.49
C ILE A 102 -7.12 5.48 -7.94
N ALA A 103 -6.90 4.42 -8.72
CA ALA A 103 -5.57 4.07 -9.23
C ALA A 103 -4.98 5.18 -10.10
N ILE A 104 -5.76 5.76 -11.02
CA ILE A 104 -5.35 6.89 -11.85
C ILE A 104 -5.03 8.12 -10.99
N ALA A 105 -5.83 8.40 -9.96
CA ALA A 105 -5.58 9.53 -9.07
C ALA A 105 -4.27 9.37 -8.28
N THR A 106 -3.98 8.16 -7.79
CA THR A 106 -2.71 7.85 -7.12
C THR A 106 -1.52 7.99 -8.07
N ASP A 107 -1.60 7.39 -9.26
CA ASP A 107 -0.53 7.48 -10.27
C ASP A 107 -0.25 8.94 -10.66
N LEU A 108 -1.29 9.76 -10.85
CA LEU A 108 -1.13 11.19 -11.13
C LEU A 108 -0.40 11.94 -10.01
N ALA A 109 -0.71 11.63 -8.75
CA ALA A 109 -0.02 12.24 -7.61
C ALA A 109 1.45 11.82 -7.54
N GLU A 110 1.76 10.56 -7.85
CA GLU A 110 3.12 10.04 -7.91
C GLU A 110 3.93 10.68 -9.04
N VAL A 111 3.37 10.78 -10.24
CA VAL A 111 4.02 11.41 -11.40
C VAL A 111 4.30 12.89 -11.15
N ILE A 112 3.30 13.65 -10.68
CA ILE A 112 3.48 15.08 -10.40
C ILE A 112 4.50 15.29 -9.27
N GLY A 113 4.41 14.49 -8.21
CA GLY A 113 5.34 14.57 -7.09
C GLY A 113 6.77 14.22 -7.51
N GLY A 114 6.94 13.18 -8.33
CA GLY A 114 8.22 12.78 -8.91
C GLY A 114 8.81 13.87 -9.79
N ALA A 115 8.02 14.44 -10.70
CA ALA A 115 8.44 15.54 -11.57
C ALA A 115 8.90 16.77 -10.76
N ILE A 116 8.17 17.13 -9.69
CA ILE A 116 8.57 18.22 -8.78
C ILE A 116 9.87 17.86 -8.06
N ALA A 117 10.02 16.63 -7.56
CA ALA A 117 11.24 16.18 -6.88
C ALA A 117 12.47 16.24 -7.82
N LEU A 118 12.33 15.78 -9.07
CA LEU A 118 13.39 15.84 -10.09
C LEU A 118 13.76 17.29 -10.44
N LYS A 119 12.75 18.17 -10.55
CA LYS A 119 12.98 19.60 -10.76
C LYS A 119 13.74 20.23 -9.60
N LEU A 120 13.42 19.89 -8.36
CA LEU A 120 14.11 20.43 -7.18
C LEU A 120 15.53 19.88 -7.03
N LEU A 121 15.75 18.60 -7.33
CA LEU A 121 17.04 17.94 -7.13
C LEU A 121 18.05 18.25 -8.25
N PHE A 122 17.58 18.30 -9.50
CA PHE A 122 18.45 18.42 -10.68
C PHE A 122 18.17 19.67 -11.53
N GLY A 123 17.19 20.49 -11.16
CA GLY A 123 16.82 21.68 -11.94
C GLY A 123 16.13 21.35 -13.27
N LEU A 124 15.67 20.10 -13.46
CA LEU A 124 15.05 19.66 -14.71
C LEU A 124 13.70 20.37 -14.97
N PRO A 125 13.35 20.65 -16.24
CA PRO A 125 12.03 21.13 -16.59
C PRO A 125 10.95 20.09 -16.24
N LEU A 126 9.79 20.55 -15.75
CA LEU A 126 8.63 19.70 -15.42
C LEU A 126 8.08 18.86 -16.59
N PHE A 127 8.47 19.18 -17.83
CA PHE A 127 8.06 18.43 -19.01
C PHE A 127 8.97 17.21 -19.28
N VAL A 128 10.16 17.18 -18.66
CA VAL A 128 11.19 16.15 -18.87
C VAL A 128 11.26 15.17 -17.70
N GLY A 129 10.88 15.60 -16.50
CA GLY A 129 10.72 14.76 -15.31
C GLY A 129 9.26 14.45 -15.06
#